data_AF-A0A938S8D3-F1
#
_entry.id   AF-A0A938S8D3-F1
#
_cell.length_a   1.000
_cell.length_b   1.000
_cell.length_c   1.000
_cell.angle_alpha   90.00
_cell.angle_beta   90.00
_cell.angle_gamma   90.00
#
_symmetry.space_group_name_H-M   'P 1'
#
loop_
_entity.id
_entity.type
_entity.pdbx_description
1 polymer ?
#
loop_
_entity_poly.entity_id
_entity_poly.type
_entity_poly.pdbx_seq_one_letter_code
_entity_poly.pdbx_strand_id
1 'polypeptide(L)'
;MSSALAATVETIPVKGNAWRVALADTDGDKQAELLYACYNGDICCQSAKGDVRWKFETGAFAFDLATQDINGDGRAEALVASSDGSLYALSSDGKLLWKFTSPAPLYSVAVGKVAQGKECQIVTGGIDRNVYLLSAAGKELARRPIQRAVTRVATGDLDGDGLDEVVATDYFCQVAAYTKLALEPLWRQRRIGDPRSPGGKQPWLAMSLDVADLDGDRRAEILLGSAFRNGNSVLCVDGKGEARWASESLALPQRPDIRFSMSIVKCADVVKSSPGLEVVALSGSQLIVLDKQGKVLQRGDAAMGFTDVAVDGATVYLGSSPNGDDRVYALRLHEGWEKAFAGLKREGAMLAVQRNIERIRERVFAYTGIAPVDRGPYVVICTRGSPNTKEKIRGHFGVRDGYRSRFPYPNLAFAAQFCVAEKGPLLDADGKSWPLDGRTLRYAVSADEIVDLARFCEENNFPVLYIVGHGCGPYIRLQTVERILQAAPKTCLGFMTSENTRWDESLTKYLKQCWAPLMDLCLKHGKKKAVMVEKVAWWATVPAHKEWHDLLFNGKYREVLVPSVEDSNSRSPELNLAGRVGLWLSGAVDTWSARLIDDLFCFNRFWEYGYPMHGHPFLRVLVAHTSLGASFF
;
A
#
# COMPACT_ATOMS: atom_id res chain seq x y z
N MET A 1 43.71 19.18 -13.60
CA MET A 1 42.99 18.38 -14.61
C MET A 1 41.63 18.06 -14.05
N SER A 2 40.59 18.67 -14.61
CA SER A 2 39.19 18.37 -14.26
C SER A 2 38.90 16.95 -14.73
N SER A 3 38.79 16.00 -13.81
CA SER A 3 38.13 14.74 -14.12
C SER A 3 36.68 15.11 -14.44
N ALA A 4 36.24 14.80 -15.65
CA ALA A 4 34.82 14.73 -15.93
C ALA A 4 34.25 13.73 -14.91
N LEU A 5 33.49 14.22 -13.93
CA LEU A 5 32.69 13.37 -13.06
C LEU A 5 31.82 12.55 -14.02
N ALA A 6 32.08 11.24 -14.10
CA ALA A 6 31.13 10.31 -14.68
C ALA A 6 29.74 10.61 -14.09
N ALA A 7 28.68 10.50 -14.89
CA ALA A 7 27.34 10.82 -14.44
C ALA A 7 27.06 10.15 -13.09
N THR A 8 26.72 10.94 -12.07
CA THR A 8 26.43 10.45 -10.72
C THR A 8 25.23 9.49 -10.70
N VAL A 9 24.32 9.66 -11.67
CA VAL A 9 23.23 8.71 -11.92
C VAL A 9 23.22 8.35 -13.39
N GLU A 10 23.20 7.04 -13.66
CA GLU A 10 22.93 6.48 -14.98
C GLU A 10 21.51 5.92 -15.02
N THR A 11 20.80 6.23 -16.11
CA THR A 11 19.43 5.75 -16.33
C THR A 11 19.47 4.64 -17.37
N ILE A 12 19.12 3.44 -16.92
CA ILE A 12 19.19 2.22 -17.73
C ILE A 12 17.77 1.91 -18.24
N PRO A 13 17.54 1.89 -19.56
CA PRO A 13 16.26 1.45 -20.10
C PRO A 13 16.03 -0.04 -19.79
N VAL A 14 14.81 -0.38 -19.41
CA VAL A 14 14.37 -1.77 -19.23
C VAL A 14 13.17 -2.06 -20.13
N LYS A 15 12.94 -3.34 -20.43
CA LYS A 15 11.72 -3.79 -21.11
C LYS A 15 10.61 -3.96 -20.07
N GLY A 16 9.54 -3.17 -20.18
CA GLY A 16 8.44 -3.20 -19.22
C GLY A 16 8.77 -2.34 -18.00
N ASN A 17 8.86 -2.95 -16.83
CA ASN A 17 9.24 -2.28 -15.59
C ASN A 17 10.08 -3.21 -14.71
N ALA A 18 11.00 -2.65 -13.94
CA ALA A 18 11.84 -3.39 -13.01
C ALA A 18 11.33 -3.20 -11.59
N TRP A 19 10.26 -3.91 -11.23
CA TRP A 19 9.63 -3.73 -9.92
C TRP A 19 10.44 -4.40 -8.79
N ARG A 20 11.16 -5.49 -9.10
CA ARG A 20 12.26 -6.04 -8.28
C ARG A 20 13.53 -6.11 -9.07
N VAL A 21 14.66 -5.85 -8.42
CA VAL A 21 15.98 -5.87 -9.04
C VAL A 21 16.95 -6.75 -8.25
N ALA A 22 17.79 -7.46 -8.98
CA ALA A 22 18.91 -8.21 -8.45
C ALA A 22 20.13 -8.00 -9.35
N LEU A 23 21.31 -8.23 -8.80
CA LEU A 23 22.59 -8.08 -9.49
C LEU A 23 23.35 -9.38 -9.38
N ALA A 24 23.86 -9.90 -10.49
CA ALA A 24 24.62 -11.13 -10.49
C ALA A 24 25.53 -11.25 -11.69
N ASP A 25 26.71 -11.83 -11.50
CA ASP A 25 27.56 -12.26 -12.60
C ASP A 25 26.97 -13.52 -13.25
N THR A 26 26.42 -13.37 -14.45
CA THR A 26 25.75 -14.45 -15.19
C THR A 26 26.62 -15.02 -16.31
N ASP A 27 27.74 -14.41 -16.66
CA ASP A 27 28.62 -14.91 -17.73
C ASP A 27 30.04 -15.28 -17.27
N GLY A 28 30.36 -15.05 -15.99
CA GLY A 28 31.64 -15.36 -15.37
C GLY A 28 32.70 -14.28 -15.61
N ASP A 29 32.34 -13.09 -16.09
CA ASP A 29 33.27 -12.01 -16.37
C ASP A 29 33.60 -11.13 -15.15
N LYS A 30 32.99 -11.43 -13.99
CA LYS A 30 33.08 -10.71 -12.72
C LYS A 30 32.46 -9.32 -12.72
N GLN A 31 31.64 -9.00 -13.71
CA GLN A 31 30.76 -7.84 -13.71
C GLN A 31 29.32 -8.31 -13.51
N ALA A 32 28.58 -7.59 -12.68
CA ALA A 32 27.19 -7.94 -12.45
C ALA A 32 26.31 -7.52 -13.63
N GLU A 33 25.47 -8.43 -14.10
CA GLU A 33 24.28 -8.11 -14.88
C GLU A 33 23.14 -7.62 -14.01
N LEU A 34 22.24 -6.86 -14.63
CA LEU A 34 20.98 -6.46 -14.03
C LEU A 34 19.91 -7.51 -14.35
N LEU A 35 19.38 -8.15 -13.31
CA LEU A 35 18.21 -9.00 -13.39
C LEU A 35 17.02 -8.28 -12.76
N TYR A 36 15.85 -8.40 -13.38
CA TYR A 36 14.65 -7.77 -12.84
C TYR A 36 13.37 -8.52 -13.17
N ALA A 37 12.40 -8.37 -12.28
CA ALA A 37 11.05 -8.86 -12.46
C ALA A 37 10.12 -7.72 -12.89
N CYS A 38 9.15 -8.03 -13.75
CA CYS A 38 8.13 -7.12 -14.27
C CYS A 38 6.75 -7.38 -13.67
N TYR A 39 5.85 -6.39 -13.70
CA TYR A 39 4.46 -6.54 -13.22
C TYR A 39 3.65 -7.59 -13.98
N ASN A 40 4.02 -7.90 -15.22
CA ASN A 40 3.37 -8.93 -16.03
C ASN A 40 3.93 -10.35 -15.80
N GLY A 41 4.92 -10.52 -14.92
CA GLY A 41 5.57 -11.81 -14.65
C GLY A 41 6.83 -12.09 -15.47
N ASP A 42 7.24 -11.18 -16.35
CA ASP A 42 8.49 -11.34 -17.09
C ASP A 42 9.70 -11.19 -16.17
N ILE A 43 10.66 -12.10 -16.30
CA ILE A 43 11.99 -12.05 -15.69
C ILE A 43 12.99 -11.79 -16.80
N CYS A 44 13.78 -10.72 -16.66
CA CYS A 44 14.74 -10.31 -17.67
C CYS A 44 16.13 -10.24 -17.06
N CYS A 45 17.14 -10.59 -17.85
CA CYS A 45 18.54 -10.27 -17.58
C CYS A 45 19.06 -9.37 -18.69
N GLN A 46 19.77 -8.32 -18.32
CA GLN A 46 20.40 -7.40 -19.26
C GLN A 46 21.78 -6.97 -18.81
N SER A 47 22.60 -6.59 -19.79
CA SER A 47 23.90 -5.95 -19.51
C SER A 47 23.72 -4.61 -18.79
N ALA A 48 24.79 -4.10 -18.18
CA ALA A 48 24.82 -2.75 -17.61
C ALA A 48 24.46 -1.64 -18.64
N LYS A 49 24.59 -1.92 -19.95
CA LYS A 49 24.24 -1.00 -21.04
C LYS A 49 22.80 -1.13 -21.53
N GLY A 50 22.02 -2.05 -20.96
CA GLY A 50 20.61 -2.29 -21.31
C GLY A 50 20.37 -3.30 -22.42
N ASP A 51 21.38 -4.07 -22.84
CA ASP A 51 21.22 -5.12 -23.83
C ASP A 51 20.60 -6.35 -23.16
N VAL A 52 19.36 -6.70 -23.54
CA VAL A 52 18.67 -7.87 -23.00
C VAL A 52 19.38 -9.14 -23.47
N ARG A 53 19.86 -9.93 -22.50
CA ARG A 53 20.50 -11.22 -22.74
C ARG A 53 19.48 -12.33 -22.88
N TRP A 54 18.51 -12.38 -21.96
CA TRP A 54 17.43 -13.35 -21.99
C TRP A 54 16.19 -12.82 -21.27
N LYS A 55 15.06 -13.49 -21.56
CA LYS A 55 13.76 -13.27 -20.95
C LYS A 55 13.13 -14.62 -20.63
N PHE A 56 12.53 -14.72 -19.45
CA PHE A 56 11.71 -15.86 -19.04
C PHE A 56 10.32 -15.37 -18.60
N GLU A 57 9.26 -16.04 -19.04
CA GLU A 57 7.88 -15.69 -18.70
C GLU A 57 7.37 -16.70 -17.67
N THR A 58 7.15 -16.25 -16.43
CA THR A 58 6.57 -17.12 -15.39
C THR A 58 5.08 -17.40 -15.62
N GLY A 59 4.40 -16.57 -16.42
CA GLY A 59 2.94 -16.59 -16.62
C GLY A 59 2.13 -16.08 -15.42
N ALA A 60 2.80 -15.59 -14.37
CA ALA A 60 2.18 -15.12 -13.14
C ALA A 60 3.02 -14.02 -12.51
N PHE A 61 2.43 -13.19 -11.64
CA PHE A 61 3.20 -12.15 -10.97
C PHE A 61 4.33 -12.76 -10.13
N ALA A 62 5.59 -12.45 -10.47
CA ALA A 62 6.74 -12.77 -9.62
C ALA A 62 6.72 -11.84 -8.42
N PHE A 63 7.00 -12.32 -7.21
CA PHE A 63 7.02 -11.57 -5.96
C PHE A 63 8.42 -11.28 -5.43
N ASP A 64 9.39 -12.12 -5.72
CA ASP A 64 10.76 -11.94 -5.22
C ASP A 64 11.75 -12.58 -6.19
N LEU A 65 12.95 -12.01 -6.23
CA LEU A 65 14.03 -12.41 -7.11
C LEU A 65 15.31 -12.46 -6.27
N ALA A 66 15.94 -13.62 -6.22
CA ALA A 66 17.26 -13.80 -5.64
C ALA A 66 18.20 -14.38 -6.69
N THR A 67 19.50 -14.16 -6.53
CA THR A 67 20.52 -14.65 -7.45
C THR A 67 21.68 -15.24 -6.68
N GLN A 68 22.13 -16.42 -7.09
CA GLN A 68 23.29 -17.10 -6.50
C GLN A 68 23.75 -18.19 -7.47
N ASP A 69 25.06 -18.47 -7.53
CA ASP A 69 25.56 -19.69 -8.15
C ASP A 69 25.17 -20.88 -7.25
N ILE A 70 24.09 -21.58 -7.63
CA ILE A 70 23.56 -22.69 -6.83
C ILE A 70 24.12 -24.04 -7.30
N ASN A 71 24.66 -24.10 -8.51
CA ASN A 71 25.18 -25.33 -9.12
C ASN A 71 26.72 -25.44 -9.04
N GLY A 72 27.42 -24.37 -8.66
CA GLY A 72 28.86 -24.30 -8.48
C GLY A 72 29.66 -24.14 -9.78
N ASP A 73 29.03 -23.70 -10.88
CA ASP A 73 29.70 -23.50 -12.18
C ASP A 73 30.37 -22.12 -12.34
N GLY A 74 30.27 -21.26 -11.32
CA GLY A 74 30.83 -19.93 -11.31
C GLY A 74 29.94 -18.86 -11.93
N ARG A 75 28.72 -19.19 -12.37
CA ARG A 75 27.74 -18.24 -12.88
C ARG A 75 26.47 -18.31 -12.04
N ALA A 76 25.86 -17.16 -11.80
CA ALA A 76 24.68 -17.12 -10.94
C ALA A 76 23.40 -17.58 -11.67
N GLU A 77 22.60 -18.38 -10.97
CA GLU A 77 21.22 -18.67 -11.29
C GLU A 77 20.28 -17.58 -10.76
N ALA A 78 19.10 -17.45 -11.37
CA ALA A 78 18.00 -16.65 -10.85
C ALA A 78 16.93 -17.53 -10.20
N LEU A 79 16.51 -17.16 -8.99
CA LEU A 79 15.45 -17.80 -8.22
C LEU A 79 14.25 -16.87 -8.10
N VAL A 80 13.07 -17.35 -8.48
CA VAL A 80 11.88 -16.50 -8.64
C VAL A 80 10.70 -17.07 -7.87
N ALA A 81 10.31 -16.42 -6.78
CA ALA A 81 9.10 -16.76 -6.03
C ALA A 81 7.88 -16.11 -6.70
N SER A 82 6.83 -16.88 -6.98
CA SER A 82 5.74 -16.46 -7.86
C SER A 82 4.34 -16.68 -7.28
N SER A 83 3.41 -15.86 -7.78
CA SER A 83 2.00 -15.83 -7.38
C SER A 83 1.19 -17.06 -7.78
N ASP A 84 1.70 -17.89 -8.69
CA ASP A 84 1.13 -19.21 -9.01
C ASP A 84 1.54 -20.30 -8.00
N GLY A 85 2.28 -19.93 -6.94
CA GLY A 85 2.78 -20.86 -5.93
C GLY A 85 4.09 -21.55 -6.32
N SER A 86 4.70 -21.13 -7.41
CA SER A 86 5.92 -21.73 -7.92
C SER A 86 7.16 -20.99 -7.43
N LEU A 87 8.22 -21.74 -7.18
CA LEU A 87 9.59 -21.23 -7.13
C LEU A 87 10.32 -21.76 -8.36
N TYR A 88 10.74 -20.85 -9.24
CA TYR A 88 11.49 -21.17 -10.45
C TYR A 88 12.98 -20.99 -10.19
N ALA A 89 13.81 -21.94 -10.65
CA ALA A 89 15.24 -21.74 -10.80
C ALA A 89 15.60 -21.66 -12.28
N LEU A 90 16.20 -20.55 -12.67
CA LEU A 90 16.62 -20.28 -14.04
C LEU A 90 18.14 -20.27 -14.09
N SER A 91 18.71 -20.92 -15.08
CA SER A 91 20.14 -20.85 -15.38
C SER A 91 20.57 -19.42 -15.70
N SER A 92 21.88 -19.21 -15.68
CA SER A 92 22.51 -17.97 -16.15
C SER A 92 22.14 -17.53 -17.56
N ASP A 93 21.67 -18.45 -18.43
CA ASP A 93 21.15 -18.15 -19.77
C ASP A 93 19.61 -18.09 -19.86
N GLY A 94 18.91 -18.09 -18.72
CA GLY A 94 17.47 -17.89 -18.63
C GLY A 94 16.61 -19.13 -18.89
N LYS A 95 17.22 -20.33 -18.95
CA LYS A 95 16.49 -21.59 -19.11
C LYS A 95 16.00 -22.10 -17.75
N LEU A 96 14.81 -22.67 -17.74
CA LEU A 96 14.28 -23.33 -16.54
C LEU A 96 15.13 -24.57 -16.20
N LEU A 97 15.78 -24.56 -15.03
CA LEU A 97 16.49 -25.70 -14.47
C LEU A 97 15.52 -26.62 -13.73
N TRP A 98 14.74 -26.05 -12.83
CA TRP A 98 13.73 -26.78 -12.06
C TRP A 98 12.64 -25.84 -11.54
N LYS A 99 11.53 -26.45 -11.10
CA LYS A 99 10.39 -25.77 -10.50
C LYS A 99 9.93 -26.52 -9.25
N PHE A 100 9.87 -25.82 -8.13
CA PHE A 100 9.17 -26.27 -6.93
C PHE A 100 7.76 -25.65 -6.90
N THR A 101 6.76 -26.36 -6.37
CA THR A 101 5.36 -25.88 -6.33
C THR A 101 4.75 -26.06 -4.95
N SER A 102 4.33 -24.95 -4.35
CA SER A 102 3.46 -24.87 -3.17
C SER A 102 1.99 -24.82 -3.60
N PRO A 103 1.03 -25.28 -2.76
CA PRO A 103 -0.40 -25.15 -3.05
C PRO A 103 -0.93 -23.70 -3.05
N ALA A 104 -0.12 -22.71 -2.68
CA ALA A 104 -0.53 -21.30 -2.65
C ALA A 104 0.65 -20.38 -3.04
N PRO A 105 0.38 -19.10 -3.37
CA PRO A 105 1.41 -18.13 -3.76
C PRO A 105 2.63 -18.11 -2.83
N LEU A 106 3.84 -18.08 -3.42
CA LEU A 106 5.11 -17.88 -2.71
C LEU A 106 5.52 -16.41 -2.78
N TYR A 107 5.97 -15.83 -1.67
CA TYR A 107 6.22 -14.39 -1.56
C TYR A 107 7.69 -14.00 -1.46
N SER A 108 8.56 -14.91 -1.02
CA SER A 108 9.96 -14.57 -0.80
C SER A 108 10.87 -15.76 -1.02
N VAL A 109 12.10 -15.48 -1.44
CA VAL A 109 13.17 -16.47 -1.60
C VAL A 109 14.49 -15.92 -1.06
N ALA A 110 15.26 -16.77 -0.39
CA ALA A 110 16.62 -16.49 0.06
C ALA A 110 17.52 -17.71 -0.19
N VAL A 111 18.82 -17.49 -0.28
CA VAL A 111 19.83 -18.54 -0.45
C VAL A 111 20.88 -18.40 0.63
N GLY A 112 21.23 -19.52 1.27
CA GLY A 112 22.22 -19.54 2.34
C GLY A 112 22.87 -20.90 2.52
N LYS A 113 23.96 -20.93 3.28
CA LYS A 113 24.68 -22.14 3.66
C LYS A 113 24.08 -22.72 4.94
N VAL A 114 22.88 -23.26 4.84
CA VAL A 114 22.09 -23.78 5.95
C VAL A 114 22.57 -25.17 6.40
N ALA A 115 23.37 -25.86 5.60
CA ALA A 115 23.90 -27.19 5.89
C ALA A 115 25.42 -27.29 5.64
N GLN A 116 26.06 -28.26 6.29
CA GLN A 116 27.46 -28.58 6.01
C GLN A 116 27.61 -29.10 4.58
N GLY A 117 28.66 -28.63 3.90
CA GLY A 117 28.97 -29.00 2.52
C GLY A 117 29.31 -27.79 1.68
N LYS A 118 29.41 -28.03 0.37
CA LYS A 118 29.62 -26.97 -0.63
C LYS A 118 28.32 -26.46 -1.23
N GLU A 119 27.24 -27.24 -1.18
CA GLU A 119 25.95 -26.86 -1.73
C GLU A 119 25.25 -25.84 -0.82
N CYS A 120 24.74 -24.76 -1.42
CA CYS A 120 23.80 -23.86 -0.73
C CYS A 120 22.39 -24.47 -0.70
N GLN A 121 21.55 -23.91 0.18
CA GLN A 121 20.14 -24.26 0.28
C GLN A 121 19.29 -23.04 -0.04
N ILE A 122 18.09 -23.31 -0.54
CA ILE A 122 17.11 -22.27 -0.87
C ILE A 122 16.00 -22.29 0.17
N VAL A 123 15.68 -21.12 0.71
CA VAL A 123 14.54 -20.91 1.61
C VAL A 123 13.44 -20.18 0.86
N THR A 124 12.19 -20.63 0.99
CA THR A 124 11.04 -19.90 0.45
C THR A 124 9.80 -20.05 1.33
N GLY A 125 8.79 -19.20 1.12
CA GLY A 125 7.51 -19.32 1.81
C GLY A 125 6.48 -18.32 1.29
N GLY A 126 5.20 -18.57 1.62
CA GLY A 126 4.13 -17.66 1.23
C GLY A 126 2.80 -17.93 1.93
N ILE A 127 1.71 -17.88 1.15
CA ILE A 127 0.33 -17.86 1.67
C ILE A 127 -0.07 -19.16 2.36
N ASP A 128 0.51 -20.30 1.96
CA ASP A 128 0.21 -21.61 2.52
C ASP A 128 0.69 -21.78 3.98
N ARG A 129 1.43 -20.79 4.49
CA ARG A 129 1.93 -20.70 5.87
C ARG A 129 3.03 -21.71 6.18
N ASN A 130 3.84 -22.06 5.18
CA ASN A 130 5.03 -22.88 5.38
C ASN A 130 6.30 -22.08 5.04
N VAL A 131 7.34 -22.31 5.86
CA VAL A 131 8.73 -22.04 5.47
C VAL A 131 9.29 -23.34 4.89
N TYR A 132 9.78 -23.29 3.67
CA TYR A 132 10.38 -24.41 2.95
C TYR A 132 11.89 -24.26 2.90
N LEU A 133 12.60 -25.36 3.10
CA LEU A 133 14.03 -25.49 2.84
C LEU A 133 14.22 -26.49 1.70
N LEU A 134 14.88 -26.05 0.64
CA LEU A 134 15.13 -26.84 -0.57
C LEU A 134 16.64 -26.99 -0.80
N SER A 135 17.02 -28.08 -1.47
CA SER A 135 18.37 -28.23 -2.01
C SER A 135 18.60 -27.34 -3.23
N ALA A 136 19.85 -27.20 -3.65
CA ALA A 136 20.22 -26.55 -4.92
C ALA A 136 19.49 -27.12 -6.16
N ALA A 137 19.07 -28.38 -6.11
CA ALA A 137 18.30 -29.05 -7.16
C ALA A 137 16.77 -28.88 -7.02
N GLY A 138 16.30 -28.05 -6.10
CA GLY A 138 14.87 -27.77 -5.88
C GLY A 138 14.12 -28.88 -5.12
N LYS A 139 14.83 -29.86 -4.54
CA LYS A 139 14.20 -30.91 -3.72
C LYS A 139 13.95 -30.37 -2.32
N GLU A 140 12.73 -30.56 -1.82
CA GLU A 140 12.43 -30.24 -0.43
C GLU A 140 13.23 -31.09 0.54
N LEU A 141 13.96 -30.41 1.44
CA LEU A 141 14.75 -30.98 2.52
C LEU A 141 13.98 -30.94 3.84
N ALA A 142 13.29 -29.84 4.11
CA ALA A 142 12.48 -29.64 5.30
C ALA A 142 11.35 -28.64 5.04
N ARG A 143 10.33 -28.68 5.90
CA ARG A 143 9.26 -27.68 5.95
C ARG A 143 8.87 -27.37 7.38
N ARG A 144 8.50 -26.12 7.65
CA ARG A 144 7.97 -25.68 8.94
C ARG A 144 6.65 -24.94 8.78
N PRO A 145 5.54 -25.50 9.30
CA PRO A 145 4.29 -24.76 9.40
C PRO A 145 4.41 -23.60 10.39
N ILE A 146 3.88 -22.44 10.01
CA ILE A 146 3.79 -21.25 10.85
C ILE A 146 2.34 -20.77 10.96
N GLN A 147 2.07 -19.77 11.79
CA GLN A 147 0.69 -19.37 12.09
C GLN A 147 0.00 -18.64 10.93
N ARG A 148 0.76 -17.94 10.09
CA ARG A 148 0.25 -17.02 9.04
C ARG A 148 1.10 -17.10 7.79
N ALA A 149 0.68 -16.39 6.74
CA ALA A 149 1.44 -16.31 5.51
C ALA A 149 2.84 -15.77 5.79
N VAL A 150 3.87 -16.44 5.25
CA VAL A 150 5.26 -15.96 5.25
C VAL A 150 5.32 -14.77 4.31
N THR A 151 5.95 -13.67 4.74
CA THR A 151 6.06 -12.43 3.97
C THR A 151 7.48 -12.11 3.53
N ARG A 152 8.51 -12.49 4.30
CA ARG A 152 9.94 -12.43 3.90
C ARG A 152 10.68 -13.61 4.50
N VAL A 153 11.72 -14.07 3.81
CA VAL A 153 12.73 -14.98 4.34
C VAL A 153 14.13 -14.41 4.12
N ALA A 154 15.06 -14.74 4.99
CA ALA A 154 16.49 -14.46 4.84
C ALA A 154 17.30 -15.55 5.56
N THR A 155 18.59 -15.60 5.27
CA THR A 155 19.54 -16.54 5.86
C THR A 155 20.80 -15.82 6.29
N GLY A 156 21.41 -16.27 7.40
CA GLY A 156 22.72 -15.81 7.83
C GLY A 156 23.15 -16.49 9.13
N ASP A 157 24.46 -16.52 9.37
CA ASP A 157 25.09 -17.13 10.55
C ASP A 157 24.83 -16.28 11.80
N LEU A 158 23.75 -16.57 12.53
CA LEU A 158 23.32 -15.77 13.68
C LEU A 158 24.08 -16.15 14.96
N ASP A 159 24.63 -17.37 15.02
CA ASP A 159 25.29 -17.92 16.20
C ASP A 159 26.82 -18.04 16.08
N GLY A 160 27.38 -17.72 14.92
CA GLY A 160 28.81 -17.67 14.63
C GLY A 160 29.44 -19.05 14.42
N ASP A 161 28.66 -20.07 14.06
CA ASP A 161 29.14 -21.44 13.85
C ASP A 161 29.53 -21.76 12.40
N GLY A 162 29.39 -20.79 11.49
CA GLY A 162 29.73 -20.90 10.08
C GLY A 162 28.66 -21.54 9.20
N LEU A 163 27.46 -21.74 9.73
CA LEU A 163 26.26 -22.18 9.01
C LEU A 163 25.11 -21.20 9.26
N ASP A 164 24.31 -20.98 8.21
CA ASP A 164 23.24 -19.99 8.27
C ASP A 164 21.99 -20.54 8.98
N GLU A 165 21.47 -19.74 9.91
CA GLU A 165 20.08 -19.83 10.38
C GLU A 165 19.10 -19.28 9.34
N VAL A 166 17.81 -19.61 9.54
CA VAL A 166 16.72 -19.08 8.72
C VAL A 166 15.93 -18.06 9.52
N VAL A 167 15.72 -16.87 8.95
CA VAL A 167 14.84 -15.83 9.49
C VAL A 167 13.60 -15.71 8.61
N ALA A 168 12.41 -15.64 9.23
CA ALA A 168 11.17 -15.41 8.51
C ALA A 168 10.29 -14.36 9.20
N THR A 169 9.54 -13.61 8.38
CA THR A 169 8.47 -12.72 8.84
C THR A 169 7.09 -13.20 8.39
N ASP A 170 6.04 -12.87 9.14
CA ASP A 170 4.64 -13.23 8.81
C ASP A 170 3.72 -12.01 8.57
N TYR A 171 2.47 -12.25 8.16
CA TYR A 171 1.45 -11.21 7.88
C TYR A 171 1.22 -10.17 9.00
N PHE A 172 1.51 -10.49 10.26
CA PHE A 172 1.42 -9.51 11.35
C PHE A 172 2.80 -9.01 11.79
N CYS A 173 3.78 -9.11 10.90
CA CYS A 173 5.16 -8.71 11.12
C CYS A 173 5.79 -9.40 12.35
N GLN A 174 5.31 -10.60 12.70
CA GLN A 174 6.03 -11.45 13.63
C GLN A 174 7.33 -11.89 12.97
N VAL A 175 8.42 -11.82 13.73
CA VAL A 175 9.75 -12.26 13.29
C VAL A 175 10.13 -13.52 14.07
N ALA A 176 10.72 -14.49 13.37
CA ALA A 176 11.21 -15.72 13.96
C ALA A 176 12.54 -16.12 13.33
N ALA A 177 13.43 -16.68 14.14
CA ALA A 177 14.61 -17.39 13.68
C ALA A 177 14.42 -18.90 13.91
N TYR A 178 14.93 -19.70 12.99
CA TYR A 178 14.86 -21.14 13.00
C TYR A 178 16.25 -21.72 12.82
N THR A 179 16.46 -22.87 13.44
CA THR A 179 17.65 -23.69 13.23
C THR A 179 17.75 -24.11 11.76
N LYS A 180 18.97 -24.49 11.39
CA LYS A 180 19.44 -25.00 10.09
C LYS A 180 18.50 -26.00 9.37
N LEU A 181 18.93 -27.26 9.24
CA LEU A 181 18.16 -28.27 8.49
C LEU A 181 16.83 -28.64 9.17
N ALA A 182 16.76 -28.55 10.49
CA ALA A 182 15.58 -28.98 11.25
C ALA A 182 14.44 -27.95 11.24
N LEU A 183 14.72 -26.67 10.93
CA LEU A 183 13.77 -25.57 11.04
C LEU A 183 13.04 -25.53 12.40
N GLU A 184 13.74 -25.85 13.48
CA GLU A 184 13.22 -25.71 14.84
C GLU A 184 13.33 -24.25 15.29
N PRO A 185 12.33 -23.69 15.98
CA PRO A 185 12.37 -22.29 16.35
C PRO A 185 13.47 -22.05 17.38
N LEU A 186 14.41 -21.17 17.06
CA LEU A 186 15.36 -20.62 18.04
C LEU A 186 14.64 -19.62 18.95
N TRP A 187 13.88 -18.72 18.33
CA TRP A 187 13.03 -17.76 19.02
C TRP A 187 11.94 -17.24 18.08
N ARG A 188 10.94 -16.60 18.68
CA ARG A 188 9.84 -15.97 17.94
C ARG A 188 9.29 -14.79 18.70
N GLN A 189 9.18 -13.65 18.03
CA GLN A 189 8.64 -12.44 18.62
C GLN A 189 7.42 -11.95 17.85
N ARG A 190 6.25 -12.01 18.51
CA ARG A 190 4.99 -11.55 17.92
C ARG A 190 4.95 -10.05 17.67
N ARG A 191 5.68 -9.28 18.50
CA ARG A 191 5.80 -7.82 18.42
C ARG A 191 7.19 -7.46 18.91
N ILE A 192 8.13 -7.23 18.00
CA ILE A 192 9.37 -6.57 18.41
C ILE A 192 8.99 -5.15 18.81
N GLY A 193 9.29 -4.77 20.04
CA GLY A 193 8.96 -3.45 20.55
C GLY A 193 9.85 -2.40 19.90
N ASP A 194 9.27 -1.28 19.49
CA ASP A 194 10.06 -0.12 19.06
C ASP A 194 10.82 0.43 20.28
N PRO A 195 12.18 0.36 20.31
CA PRO A 195 12.96 0.80 21.47
C PRO A 195 12.83 2.31 21.75
N ARG A 196 12.33 3.08 20.77
CA ARG A 196 12.09 4.54 20.90
C ARG A 196 10.73 4.83 21.55
N SER A 197 9.82 3.87 21.59
CA SER A 197 8.50 4.04 22.20
C SER A 197 8.57 3.86 23.73
N PRO A 198 7.88 4.68 24.54
CA PRO A 198 7.79 4.47 25.99
C PRO A 198 7.33 3.04 26.34
N GLY A 199 8.20 2.29 27.01
CA GLY A 199 7.97 0.89 27.37
C GLY A 199 7.83 -0.09 26.21
N GLY A 200 8.33 0.23 25.01
CA GLY A 200 8.35 -0.67 23.85
C GLY A 200 6.99 -1.10 23.32
N LYS A 201 5.90 -0.39 23.68
CA LYS A 201 4.52 -0.85 23.44
C LYS A 201 4.10 -0.85 21.98
N GLN A 202 4.74 -0.04 21.12
CA GLN A 202 4.42 -0.01 19.70
C GLN A 202 5.09 -1.18 18.98
N PRO A 203 4.33 -2.04 18.28
CA PRO A 203 4.91 -3.13 17.50
C PRO A 203 5.68 -2.61 16.29
N TRP A 204 6.79 -3.27 15.97
CA TRP A 204 7.52 -3.05 14.72
C TRP A 204 6.80 -3.72 13.54
N LEU A 205 6.46 -2.94 12.52
CA LEU A 205 5.88 -3.45 11.28
C LEU A 205 7.00 -3.76 10.28
N ALA A 206 7.67 -4.90 10.44
CA ALA A 206 8.69 -5.39 9.53
C ALA A 206 8.10 -5.67 8.13
N MET A 207 8.49 -4.85 7.15
CA MET A 207 8.12 -4.97 5.74
C MET A 207 9.32 -5.32 4.85
N SER A 208 10.54 -5.17 5.31
CA SER A 208 11.75 -5.63 4.61
C SER A 208 12.66 -6.35 5.60
N LEU A 209 13.45 -7.28 5.08
CA LEU A 209 14.34 -8.12 5.85
C LEU A 209 15.67 -8.23 5.11
N ASP A 210 16.77 -8.04 5.82
CA ASP A 210 18.11 -8.42 5.36
C ASP A 210 18.93 -8.94 6.56
N VAL A 211 19.94 -9.76 6.30
CA VAL A 211 20.77 -10.39 7.34
C VAL A 211 22.23 -10.31 6.94
N ALA A 212 23.07 -9.74 7.79
CA ALA A 212 24.51 -9.58 7.54
C ALA A 212 25.29 -9.35 8.83
N ASP A 213 26.55 -9.76 8.87
CA ASP A 213 27.51 -9.39 9.92
C ASP A 213 27.88 -7.91 9.78
N LEU A 214 27.11 -7.05 10.46
CA LEU A 214 27.15 -5.61 10.29
C LEU A 214 28.30 -4.99 11.12
N ASP A 215 28.63 -5.59 12.26
CA ASP A 215 29.68 -5.08 13.16
C ASP A 215 31.03 -5.80 13.06
N GLY A 216 31.10 -6.91 12.31
CA GLY A 216 32.31 -7.67 12.02
C GLY A 216 32.67 -8.70 13.11
N ASP A 217 31.73 -9.04 14.00
CA ASP A 217 31.95 -9.99 15.10
C ASP A 217 31.76 -11.46 14.69
N ARG A 218 31.48 -11.71 13.39
CA ARG A 218 31.15 -13.02 12.79
C ARG A 218 29.81 -13.59 13.22
N ARG A 219 28.92 -12.79 13.79
CA ARG A 219 27.52 -13.12 14.02
C ARG A 219 26.68 -12.11 13.26
N ALA A 220 25.76 -12.60 12.44
CA ALA A 220 24.94 -11.73 11.65
C ALA A 220 23.86 -11.02 12.49
N GLU A 221 23.64 -9.75 12.15
CA GLU A 221 22.50 -8.96 12.58
C GLU A 221 21.33 -9.11 11.61
N ILE A 222 20.12 -8.91 12.14
CA ILE A 222 18.88 -8.91 11.39
C ILE A 222 18.40 -7.46 11.24
N LEU A 223 18.28 -7.00 10.00
CA LEU A 223 17.80 -5.67 9.65
C LEU A 223 16.34 -5.72 9.21
N LEU A 224 15.50 -4.91 9.86
CA LEU A 224 14.06 -4.86 9.67
C LEU A 224 13.62 -3.47 9.23
N GLY A 225 13.41 -3.30 7.93
CA GLY A 225 12.80 -2.11 7.38
C GLY A 225 11.31 -2.03 7.70
N SER A 226 10.82 -0.87 8.13
CA SER A 226 9.45 -0.71 8.63
C SER A 226 8.52 0.09 7.71
N ALA A 227 7.25 0.22 8.11
CA ALA A 227 6.23 1.04 7.43
C ALA A 227 5.87 2.33 8.19
N PHE A 228 4.87 3.06 7.67
CA PHE A 228 4.38 4.35 8.18
C PHE A 228 4.21 4.45 9.71
N ARG A 229 3.78 3.38 10.41
CA ARG A 229 3.56 3.44 11.86
C ARG A 229 4.83 3.63 12.66
N ASN A 230 5.94 3.07 12.17
CA ASN A 230 7.25 3.19 12.80
C ASN A 230 8.09 4.28 12.10
N GLY A 231 7.46 5.18 11.34
CA GLY A 231 8.14 6.27 10.64
C GLY A 231 8.99 5.83 9.46
N ASN A 232 8.73 4.64 8.89
CA ASN A 232 9.59 4.00 7.88
C ASN A 232 11.05 3.85 8.37
N SER A 233 11.26 3.66 9.65
CA SER A 233 12.61 3.50 10.21
C SER A 233 13.18 2.10 9.92
N VAL A 234 14.45 1.90 10.27
CA VAL A 234 15.11 0.59 10.29
C VAL A 234 15.35 0.17 11.73
N LEU A 235 15.16 -1.11 12.03
CA LEU A 235 15.49 -1.72 13.31
C LEU A 235 16.55 -2.79 13.08
N CYS A 236 17.59 -2.77 13.90
CA CYS A 236 18.58 -3.81 13.98
C CYS A 236 18.30 -4.69 15.20
N VAL A 237 18.33 -6.00 14.98
CA VAL A 237 18.06 -7.03 15.98
C VAL A 237 19.22 -8.02 15.94
N ASP A 238 19.67 -8.49 17.10
CA ASP A 238 20.71 -9.51 17.17
C ASP A 238 20.19 -10.93 16.83
N GLY A 239 21.10 -11.90 16.75
CA GLY A 239 20.76 -13.32 16.52
C GLY A 239 19.86 -13.97 17.58
N LYS A 240 19.61 -13.32 18.73
CA LYS A 240 18.70 -13.79 19.80
C LYS A 240 17.34 -13.09 19.75
N GLY A 241 17.13 -12.17 18.83
CA GLY A 241 15.90 -11.40 18.71
C GLY A 241 15.87 -10.13 19.57
N GLU A 242 16.98 -9.73 20.20
CA GLU A 242 17.02 -8.52 21.01
C GLU A 242 17.31 -7.29 20.15
N ALA A 243 16.52 -6.23 20.34
CA ALA A 243 16.69 -4.97 19.60
C ALA A 243 18.00 -4.29 20.01
N ARG A 244 18.90 -4.05 19.05
CA ARG A 244 20.15 -3.32 19.26
C ARG A 244 19.94 -1.81 19.14
N TRP A 245 19.30 -1.38 18.05
CA TRP A 245 18.99 0.02 17.80
C TRP A 245 17.85 0.18 16.79
N ALA A 246 17.19 1.33 16.81
CA ALA A 246 16.28 1.76 15.75
C ALA A 246 16.72 3.11 15.22
N SER A 247 16.76 3.26 13.89
CA SER A 247 17.10 4.53 13.24
C SER A 247 16.11 5.64 13.61
N GLU A 248 16.41 6.88 13.28
CA GLU A 248 15.41 7.94 13.33
C GLU A 248 14.22 7.66 12.37
N SER A 249 13.10 8.34 12.60
CA SER A 249 11.95 8.34 11.68
C SER A 249 12.35 9.01 10.37
N LEU A 250 12.15 8.34 9.25
CA LEU A 250 12.59 8.86 7.96
C LEU A 250 11.73 10.03 7.46
N ALA A 251 10.60 10.36 8.11
CA ALA A 251 9.74 11.49 7.76
C ALA A 251 9.51 11.63 6.24
N LEU A 252 8.52 10.90 5.72
CA LEU A 252 8.22 10.95 4.29
C LEU A 252 7.87 12.39 3.86
N PRO A 253 8.36 12.82 2.68
CA PRO A 253 7.96 14.10 2.14
C PRO A 253 6.44 14.09 1.94
N GLN A 254 5.77 15.20 2.25
CA GLN A 254 4.32 15.34 2.06
C GLN A 254 3.97 15.56 0.58
N ARG A 255 4.52 14.73 -0.32
CA ARG A 255 4.25 14.74 -1.74
C ARG A 255 3.37 13.53 -2.09
N PRO A 256 2.23 13.72 -2.74
CA PRO A 256 1.30 12.63 -3.01
C PRO A 256 1.91 11.58 -3.94
N ASP A 257 2.70 11.95 -4.95
CA ASP A 257 3.18 11.09 -6.03
C ASP A 257 4.29 10.08 -5.67
N ILE A 258 4.76 10.10 -4.42
CA ILE A 258 5.92 9.32 -3.94
C ILE A 258 5.66 8.55 -2.64
N ARG A 259 4.40 8.45 -2.19
CA ARG A 259 4.07 7.72 -0.95
C ARG A 259 4.18 6.21 -1.13
N PHE A 260 5.40 5.70 -1.14
CA PHE A 260 5.72 4.30 -0.86
C PHE A 260 6.15 4.24 0.60
N SER A 261 5.26 3.81 1.50
CA SER A 261 5.53 3.89 2.95
C SER A 261 6.04 2.58 3.52
N MET A 262 7.15 2.12 2.97
CA MET A 262 8.01 1.19 3.67
C MET A 262 9.47 1.45 3.36
N SER A 263 10.35 0.94 4.22
CA SER A 263 11.79 0.97 4.01
C SER A 263 12.26 -0.39 3.56
N ILE A 264 12.83 -0.43 2.37
CA ILE A 264 13.55 -1.58 1.84
C ILE A 264 14.99 -1.43 2.31
N VAL A 265 15.52 -2.48 2.92
CA VAL A 265 16.85 -2.44 3.56
C VAL A 265 17.79 -3.42 2.87
N LYS A 266 19.04 -2.97 2.66
CA LYS A 266 20.16 -3.76 2.20
C LYS A 266 21.42 -3.43 3.00
N CYS A 267 22.23 -4.44 3.28
CA CYS A 267 23.55 -4.27 3.88
C CYS A 267 24.63 -4.32 2.80
N ALA A 268 25.52 -3.33 2.75
CA ALA A 268 26.59 -3.28 1.75
C ALA A 268 27.73 -2.35 2.19
N ASP A 269 28.95 -2.61 1.72
CA ASP A 269 30.09 -1.69 1.84
C ASP A 269 29.96 -0.60 0.76
N VAL A 270 29.36 0.53 1.15
CA VAL A 270 29.06 1.64 0.23
C VAL A 270 29.84 2.90 0.55
N VAL A 271 30.31 3.07 1.79
CA VAL A 271 31.06 4.25 2.23
C VAL A 271 32.53 3.90 2.40
N LYS A 272 33.33 4.13 1.36
CA LYS A 272 34.79 3.83 1.38
C LYS A 272 35.57 4.43 2.56
N SER A 273 35.11 5.54 3.14
CA SER A 273 35.75 6.18 4.30
C SER A 273 35.38 5.54 5.64
N SER A 274 34.44 4.60 5.65
CA SER A 274 33.94 3.87 6.81
C SER A 274 34.25 2.39 6.60
N PRO A 275 35.11 1.76 7.42
CA PRO A 275 35.38 0.34 7.28
C PRO A 275 34.20 -0.49 7.79
N GLY A 276 33.71 -1.42 6.97
CA GLY A 276 32.64 -2.36 7.33
C GLY A 276 31.45 -2.26 6.39
N LEU A 277 30.32 -2.84 6.80
CA LEU A 277 29.07 -2.71 6.07
C LEU A 277 28.25 -1.52 6.59
N GLU A 278 27.55 -0.85 5.69
CA GLU A 278 26.51 0.13 6.01
C GLU A 278 25.12 -0.43 5.68
N VAL A 279 24.10 0.23 6.23
CA VAL A 279 22.70 -0.06 5.90
C VAL A 279 22.19 0.96 4.88
N VAL A 280 21.86 0.48 3.68
CA VAL A 280 21.16 1.23 2.64
C VAL A 280 19.67 1.03 2.83
N ALA A 281 18.96 2.12 3.14
CA ALA A 281 17.51 2.13 3.33
C ALA A 281 16.83 3.01 2.26
N LEU A 282 15.94 2.40 1.48
CA LEU A 282 15.12 3.08 0.49
C LEU A 282 13.68 3.19 1.00
N SER A 283 13.16 4.41 1.16
CA SER A 283 11.76 4.67 1.51
C SER A 283 11.10 5.62 0.53
N GLY A 284 10.37 5.07 -0.44
CA GLY A 284 9.79 5.84 -1.53
C GLY A 284 10.86 6.55 -2.33
N SER A 285 10.93 7.87 -2.20
CA SER A 285 11.92 8.72 -2.88
C SER A 285 13.18 8.98 -2.07
N GLN A 286 13.21 8.56 -0.80
CA GLN A 286 14.33 8.82 0.09
C GLN A 286 15.29 7.64 0.11
N LEU A 287 16.57 7.93 -0.09
CA LEU A 287 17.65 6.97 0.07
C LEU A 287 18.53 7.43 1.23
N ILE A 288 18.79 6.52 2.16
CA ILE A 288 19.52 6.81 3.40
C ILE A 288 20.58 5.75 3.59
N VAL A 289 21.77 6.19 3.95
CA VAL A 289 22.89 5.33 4.34
C VAL A 289 23.10 5.51 5.83
N LEU A 290 22.99 4.42 6.58
CA LEU A 290 23.23 4.38 8.02
C LEU A 290 24.53 3.64 8.32
N ASP A 291 25.23 4.05 9.37
CA ASP A 291 26.30 3.26 9.94
C ASP A 291 25.76 2.03 10.68
N LYS A 292 26.68 1.17 11.14
CA LYS A 292 26.38 -0.03 11.93
C LYS A 292 25.69 0.23 13.29
N GLN A 293 25.61 1.48 13.75
CA GLN A 293 24.88 1.89 14.95
C GLN A 293 23.52 2.55 14.60
N GLY A 294 23.14 2.60 13.34
CA GLY A 294 21.88 3.19 12.88
C GLY A 294 21.90 4.72 12.78
N LYS A 295 23.08 5.35 12.83
CA LYS A 295 23.23 6.80 12.64
C LYS A 295 23.28 7.11 11.14
N VAL A 296 22.58 8.16 10.74
CA VAL A 296 22.59 8.65 9.35
C VAL A 296 23.97 9.18 8.97
N LEU A 297 24.57 8.57 7.95
CA LEU A 297 25.79 9.03 7.29
C LEU A 297 25.46 9.96 6.12
N GLN A 298 24.51 9.55 5.28
CA GLN A 298 24.11 10.27 4.07
C GLN A 298 22.60 10.12 3.85
N ARG A 299 21.97 11.13 3.23
CA ARG A 299 20.52 11.14 2.98
C ARG A 299 20.18 12.01 1.77
N GLY A 300 19.54 11.41 0.78
CA GLY A 300 19.01 12.08 -0.40
C GLY A 300 17.51 11.89 -0.56
N ASP A 301 16.85 12.81 -1.27
CA ASP A 301 15.43 12.72 -1.63
C ASP A 301 15.24 13.06 -3.11
N ALA A 302 14.67 12.14 -3.89
CA ALA A 302 14.42 12.31 -5.32
C ALA A 302 13.04 12.93 -5.62
N ALA A 303 12.83 13.34 -6.88
CA ALA A 303 11.54 13.81 -7.37
C ALA A 303 10.48 12.69 -7.46
N MET A 304 10.89 11.42 -7.38
CA MET A 304 10.05 10.24 -7.57
C MET A 304 10.47 9.12 -6.60
N GLY A 305 9.57 8.16 -6.35
CA GLY A 305 9.90 6.96 -5.57
C GLY A 305 10.27 5.76 -6.44
N PHE A 306 10.85 4.73 -5.81
CA PHE A 306 11.38 3.51 -6.44
C PHE A 306 10.82 2.26 -5.74
N THR A 307 10.67 1.16 -6.48
CA THR A 307 10.03 -0.08 -5.97
C THR A 307 10.96 -1.01 -5.21
N ASP A 308 12.26 -0.94 -5.46
CA ASP A 308 13.26 -1.86 -4.92
C ASP A 308 14.68 -1.28 -4.98
N VAL A 309 15.60 -1.92 -4.26
CA VAL A 309 17.01 -1.54 -4.23
C VAL A 309 17.94 -2.76 -4.24
N ALA A 310 18.95 -2.71 -5.11
CA ALA A 310 20.11 -3.59 -5.11
C ALA A 310 21.40 -2.77 -5.01
N VAL A 311 22.48 -3.37 -4.53
CA VAL A 311 23.75 -2.67 -4.28
C VAL A 311 24.91 -3.49 -4.83
N ASP A 312 25.83 -2.83 -5.52
CA ASP A 312 27.11 -3.39 -5.98
C ASP A 312 28.24 -2.38 -5.71
N GLY A 313 29.07 -2.70 -4.73
CA GLY A 313 30.04 -1.77 -4.15
C GLY A 313 29.37 -0.45 -3.76
N ALA A 314 29.91 0.67 -4.28
CA ALA A 314 29.36 2.01 -4.03
C ALA A 314 28.18 2.40 -4.95
N THR A 315 27.69 1.49 -5.80
CA THR A 315 26.58 1.79 -6.73
C THR A 315 25.29 1.18 -6.23
N VAL A 316 24.25 2.02 -6.10
CA VAL A 316 22.90 1.63 -5.71
C VAL A 316 22.03 1.61 -6.96
N TYR A 317 21.45 0.45 -7.26
CA TYR A 317 20.51 0.26 -8.35
C TYR A 317 19.09 0.35 -7.80
N LEU A 318 18.37 1.35 -8.27
CA LEU A 318 16.99 1.61 -7.86
C LEU A 318 16.04 1.09 -8.93
N GLY A 319 15.09 0.25 -8.50
CA GLY A 319 14.03 -0.27 -9.36
C GLY A 319 13.17 0.82 -9.97
N SER A 320 12.27 0.44 -10.87
CA SER A 320 11.36 1.39 -11.52
C SER A 320 10.47 2.12 -10.53
N SER A 321 9.98 3.29 -10.92
CA SER A 321 8.97 3.99 -10.12
C SER A 321 7.69 3.14 -10.04
N PRO A 322 7.04 3.01 -8.86
CA PRO A 322 5.82 2.21 -8.68
C PRO A 322 4.64 2.70 -9.53
N ASN A 323 4.75 3.88 -10.15
CA ASN A 323 3.77 4.41 -11.09
C ASN A 323 3.86 3.80 -12.51
N GLY A 324 4.75 2.83 -12.76
CA GLY A 324 4.90 2.17 -14.06
C GLY A 324 5.98 2.78 -14.95
N ASP A 325 7.10 3.18 -14.36
CA ASP A 325 8.30 3.59 -15.11
C ASP A 325 8.99 2.39 -15.78
N ASP A 326 9.73 2.66 -16.86
CA ASP A 326 10.46 1.70 -17.69
C ASP A 326 11.98 1.92 -17.60
N ARG A 327 12.44 2.25 -16.39
CA ARG A 327 13.83 2.59 -16.07
C ARG A 327 14.31 1.92 -14.79
N VAL A 328 15.62 1.65 -14.74
CA VAL A 328 16.40 1.43 -13.52
C VAL A 328 17.41 2.56 -13.40
N TYR A 329 17.69 3.00 -12.18
CA TYR A 329 18.59 4.12 -11.91
C TYR A 329 19.79 3.62 -11.13
N ALA A 330 20.97 3.64 -11.75
CA ALA A 330 22.23 3.31 -11.10
C ALA A 330 22.84 4.59 -10.53
N LEU A 331 22.72 4.77 -9.23
CA LEU A 331 23.23 5.91 -8.47
C LEU A 331 24.55 5.52 -7.82
N ARG A 332 25.63 6.20 -8.19
CA ARG A 332 26.92 6.01 -7.53
C ARG A 332 27.03 6.90 -6.29
N LEU A 333 27.19 6.27 -5.13
CA LEU A 333 27.39 6.96 -3.86
C LEU A 333 28.81 7.52 -3.77
N HIS A 334 28.90 8.84 -3.61
CA HIS A 334 30.11 9.61 -3.36
C HIS A 334 29.72 10.93 -2.67
N GLU A 335 30.67 11.67 -2.11
CA GLU A 335 30.34 12.97 -1.51
C GLU A 335 29.55 13.87 -2.49
N GLY A 336 28.34 14.28 -2.11
CA GLY A 336 27.47 15.15 -2.90
C GLY A 336 26.52 14.45 -3.89
N TRP A 337 26.40 13.12 -3.85
CA TRP A 337 25.46 12.36 -4.70
C TRP A 337 24.00 12.82 -4.53
N GLU A 338 23.66 13.35 -3.35
CA GLU A 338 22.31 13.77 -2.97
C GLU A 338 21.75 14.83 -3.91
N LYS A 339 22.60 15.72 -4.44
CA LYS A 339 22.19 16.77 -5.38
C LYS A 339 21.79 16.19 -6.74
N ALA A 340 22.52 15.20 -7.23
CA ALA A 340 22.19 14.52 -8.48
C ALA A 340 20.90 13.72 -8.33
N PHE A 341 20.75 13.03 -7.20
CA PHE A 341 19.55 12.26 -6.86
C PHE A 341 18.31 13.15 -6.75
N ALA A 342 18.41 14.30 -6.07
CA ALA A 342 17.34 15.30 -6.01
C ALA A 342 16.96 15.89 -7.37
N GLY A 343 17.92 15.94 -8.30
CA GLY A 343 17.74 16.44 -9.66
C GLY A 343 17.12 15.44 -10.65
N LEU A 344 16.82 14.21 -10.22
CA LEU A 344 16.28 13.18 -11.11
C LEU A 344 14.96 13.60 -11.74
N LYS A 345 14.83 13.32 -13.04
CA LYS A 345 13.64 13.61 -13.84
C LYS A 345 13.06 12.31 -14.36
N ARG A 346 11.73 12.29 -14.51
CA ARG A 346 11.03 11.15 -15.11
C ARG A 346 11.47 11.02 -16.56
N GLU A 347 11.68 9.79 -17.00
CA GLU A 347 11.98 9.45 -18.39
C GLU A 347 10.95 8.46 -18.95
N GLY A 348 11.21 8.00 -20.18
CA GLY A 348 10.49 6.90 -20.82
C GLY A 348 8.96 7.01 -20.79
N ALA A 349 8.30 5.92 -20.42
CA ALA A 349 6.84 5.79 -20.43
C ALA A 349 6.17 6.83 -19.52
N MET A 350 6.75 7.10 -18.35
CA MET A 350 6.16 8.05 -17.40
C MET A 350 6.30 9.50 -17.85
N LEU A 351 7.39 9.88 -18.52
CA LEU A 351 7.50 11.19 -19.16
C LEU A 351 6.47 11.35 -20.29
N ALA A 352 6.22 10.30 -21.07
CA ALA A 352 5.19 10.31 -22.12
C ALA A 352 3.78 10.47 -21.51
N VAL A 353 3.47 9.76 -20.42
CA VAL A 353 2.21 9.91 -19.70
C VAL A 353 2.05 11.34 -19.16
N GLN A 354 3.09 11.93 -18.56
CA GLN A 354 3.04 13.31 -18.09
C GLN A 354 2.72 14.29 -19.22
N ARG A 355 3.47 14.23 -20.34
CA ARG A 355 3.23 15.08 -21.53
C ARG A 355 1.82 14.89 -22.10
N ASN A 356 1.31 13.66 -22.10
CA ASN A 356 -0.04 13.36 -22.56
C ASN A 356 -1.11 14.01 -21.68
N ILE A 357 -0.96 13.97 -20.35
CA ILE A 357 -1.89 14.62 -19.42
C ILE A 357 -1.86 16.13 -19.58
N GLU A 358 -0.67 16.73 -19.72
CA GLU A 358 -0.50 18.16 -19.96
C GLU A 358 -1.22 18.59 -21.25
N ARG A 359 -1.03 17.83 -22.34
CA ARG A 359 -1.72 18.06 -23.62
C ARG A 359 -3.23 17.87 -23.53
N ILE A 360 -3.72 16.86 -22.80
CA ILE A 360 -5.16 16.66 -22.57
C ILE A 360 -5.73 17.87 -21.83
N ARG A 361 -5.05 18.32 -20.77
CA ARG A 361 -5.44 19.48 -19.99
C ARG A 361 -5.56 20.72 -20.86
N GLU A 362 -4.53 21.03 -21.66
CA GLU A 362 -4.54 22.16 -22.59
C GLU A 362 -5.70 22.09 -23.58
N ARG A 363 -5.95 20.93 -24.17
CA ARG A 363 -7.08 20.72 -25.11
C ARG A 363 -8.44 20.90 -24.45
N VAL A 364 -8.61 20.41 -23.22
CA VAL A 364 -9.86 20.57 -22.46
C VAL A 364 -10.13 22.06 -22.19
N PHE A 365 -9.11 22.81 -21.76
CA PHE A 365 -9.26 24.26 -21.52
C PHE A 365 -9.44 25.08 -22.81
N ALA A 366 -8.93 24.60 -23.94
CA ALA A 366 -9.12 25.24 -25.24
C ALA A 366 -10.39 24.79 -25.98
N TYR A 367 -11.18 23.86 -25.42
CA TYR A 367 -12.36 23.31 -26.09
C TYR A 367 -13.50 24.34 -26.15
N THR A 368 -13.88 24.74 -27.37
CA THR A 368 -14.96 25.70 -27.67
C THR A 368 -16.18 25.06 -28.35
N GLY A 369 -16.24 23.72 -28.40
CA GLY A 369 -17.31 22.98 -29.08
C GLY A 369 -18.64 22.98 -28.31
N ILE A 370 -19.53 22.05 -28.66
CA ILE A 370 -20.87 21.93 -28.05
C ILE A 370 -20.73 21.81 -26.53
N ALA A 371 -21.42 22.69 -25.81
CA ALA A 371 -21.50 22.63 -24.35
C ALA A 371 -22.00 21.22 -23.95
N PRO A 372 -21.28 20.50 -23.07
CA PRO A 372 -21.76 19.21 -22.60
C PRO A 372 -23.18 19.38 -22.04
N VAL A 373 -24.05 18.40 -22.33
CA VAL A 373 -25.39 18.32 -21.73
C VAL A 373 -25.22 18.51 -20.22
N ASP A 374 -25.94 19.47 -19.65
CA ASP A 374 -25.85 19.78 -18.22
C ASP A 374 -26.28 18.54 -17.40
N ARG A 375 -25.29 17.75 -16.99
CA ARG A 375 -25.48 16.56 -16.16
C ARG A 375 -25.36 16.98 -14.70
N GLY A 376 -26.43 17.62 -14.20
CA GLY A 376 -26.66 17.93 -12.79
C GLY A 376 -25.58 18.76 -12.08
N PRO A 377 -25.79 19.08 -10.79
CA PRO A 377 -24.69 19.50 -9.93
C PRO A 377 -23.91 18.26 -9.45
N TYR A 378 -22.60 18.27 -9.66
CA TYR A 378 -21.66 17.30 -9.08
C TYR A 378 -21.27 17.73 -7.67
N VAL A 379 -21.34 16.81 -6.71
CA VAL A 379 -20.86 17.05 -5.34
C VAL A 379 -19.48 16.42 -5.18
N VAL A 380 -18.50 17.21 -4.75
CA VAL A 380 -17.13 16.77 -4.49
C VAL A 380 -16.80 16.97 -3.01
N ILE A 381 -16.49 15.87 -2.32
CA ILE A 381 -16.08 15.87 -0.93
C ILE A 381 -14.56 16.12 -0.85
N CYS A 382 -14.18 17.31 -0.40
CA CYS A 382 -12.77 17.75 -0.39
C CYS A 382 -12.02 17.46 0.91
N THR A 383 -12.74 17.21 2.01
CA THR A 383 -12.15 17.06 3.33
C THR A 383 -12.83 15.97 4.14
N ARG A 384 -12.06 15.37 5.05
CA ARG A 384 -12.57 14.43 6.06
C ARG A 384 -12.03 14.80 7.43
N GLY A 385 -12.82 14.56 8.48
CA GLY A 385 -12.36 14.67 9.86
C GLY A 385 -13.34 14.10 10.87
N SER A 386 -12.97 14.15 12.15
CA SER A 386 -13.86 13.95 13.30
C SER A 386 -13.90 15.21 14.17
N PRO A 387 -14.26 16.39 13.61
CA PRO A 387 -14.25 17.62 14.38
C PRO A 387 -15.34 17.58 15.44
N ASN A 388 -14.94 17.79 16.69
CA ASN A 388 -15.84 17.84 17.85
C ASN A 388 -15.93 19.24 18.47
N THR A 389 -15.46 20.27 17.76
CA THR A 389 -15.54 21.69 18.15
C THR A 389 -15.75 22.58 16.92
N LYS A 390 -16.34 23.77 17.11
CA LYS A 390 -16.52 24.79 16.06
C LYS A 390 -15.19 25.25 15.46
N GLU A 391 -14.15 25.36 16.29
CA GLU A 391 -12.80 25.73 15.86
C GLU A 391 -12.22 24.72 14.87
N LYS A 392 -12.33 23.42 15.14
CA LYS A 392 -11.87 22.38 14.21
C LYS A 392 -12.64 22.44 12.89
N ILE A 393 -13.95 22.70 12.92
CA ILE A 393 -14.76 22.90 11.71
C ILE A 393 -14.26 24.11 10.90
N ARG A 394 -13.99 25.26 11.56
CA ARG A 394 -13.43 26.45 10.88
C ARG A 394 -12.11 26.14 10.18
N GLY A 395 -11.28 25.27 10.75
CA GLY A 395 -10.04 24.81 10.13
C GLY A 395 -10.23 24.18 8.73
N HIS A 396 -11.43 23.68 8.42
CA HIS A 396 -11.75 23.11 7.10
C HIS A 396 -12.27 24.14 6.08
N PHE A 397 -12.61 25.36 6.48
CA PHE A 397 -13.18 26.37 5.58
C PHE A 397 -12.20 26.75 4.46
N GLY A 398 -10.94 27.01 4.83
CA GLY A 398 -9.90 27.38 3.87
C GLY A 398 -9.66 26.31 2.80
N VAL A 399 -9.81 25.02 3.13
CA VAL A 399 -9.65 23.94 2.14
C VAL A 399 -10.77 23.97 1.11
N ARG A 400 -12.03 24.06 1.54
CA ARG A 400 -13.20 24.15 0.64
C ARG A 400 -13.12 25.40 -0.23
N ASP A 401 -12.81 26.54 0.36
CA ASP A 401 -12.77 27.82 -0.35
C ASP A 401 -11.59 27.87 -1.35
N GLY A 402 -10.49 27.18 -1.03
CA GLY A 402 -9.40 26.92 -1.97
C GLY A 402 -9.85 26.12 -3.20
N TYR A 403 -10.65 25.06 -3.04
CA TYR A 403 -11.20 24.32 -4.18
C TYR A 403 -12.19 25.15 -5.00
N ARG A 404 -13.12 25.87 -4.35
CA ARG A 404 -14.09 26.76 -5.02
C ARG A 404 -13.41 27.83 -5.85
N SER A 405 -12.37 28.48 -5.32
CA SER A 405 -11.63 29.52 -6.04
C SER A 405 -10.83 28.97 -7.21
N ARG A 406 -10.26 27.77 -7.08
CA ARG A 406 -9.48 27.12 -8.16
C ARG A 406 -10.35 26.52 -9.27
N PHE A 407 -11.57 26.09 -8.93
CA PHE A 407 -12.48 25.40 -9.86
C PHE A 407 -13.90 26.01 -9.78
N PRO A 408 -14.10 27.25 -10.25
CA PRO A 408 -15.35 28.00 -10.09
C PRO A 408 -16.42 27.59 -11.12
N TYR A 409 -16.63 26.28 -11.30
CA TYR A 409 -17.62 25.76 -12.24
C TYR A 409 -19.01 25.72 -11.59
N PRO A 410 -20.06 26.25 -12.24
CA PRO A 410 -21.39 26.40 -11.63
C PRO A 410 -22.06 25.07 -11.28
N ASN A 411 -21.68 23.99 -11.96
CA ASN A 411 -22.16 22.64 -11.71
C ASN A 411 -21.26 21.83 -10.76
N LEU A 412 -20.24 22.43 -10.13
CA LEU A 412 -19.44 21.77 -9.09
C LEU A 412 -19.74 22.35 -7.71
N ALA A 413 -20.19 21.49 -6.79
CA ALA A 413 -20.41 21.81 -5.39
C ALA A 413 -19.35 21.13 -4.51
N PHE A 414 -18.58 21.91 -3.76
CA PHE A 414 -17.59 21.39 -2.83
C PHE A 414 -18.12 21.32 -1.40
N ALA A 415 -17.88 20.20 -0.73
CA ALA A 415 -18.35 19.91 0.62
C ALA A 415 -17.33 19.14 1.48
N ALA A 416 -17.66 18.96 2.74
CA ALA A 416 -16.86 18.21 3.72
C ALA A 416 -17.56 16.92 4.16
N GLN A 417 -16.79 16.00 4.73
CA GLN A 417 -17.29 14.79 5.35
C GLN A 417 -16.84 14.73 6.81
N PHE A 418 -17.78 14.71 7.76
CA PHE A 418 -17.47 14.71 9.19
C PHE A 418 -18.00 13.46 9.89
N CYS A 419 -17.11 12.77 10.59
CA CYS A 419 -17.49 11.68 11.47
C CYS A 419 -18.00 12.22 12.80
N VAL A 420 -19.21 11.83 13.18
CA VAL A 420 -19.86 12.23 14.43
C VAL A 420 -20.21 10.99 15.24
N ALA A 421 -20.02 11.08 16.56
CA ALA A 421 -20.34 10.00 17.48
C ALA A 421 -20.93 10.55 18.78
N GLU A 422 -21.95 9.85 19.25
CA GLU A 422 -22.67 10.20 20.47
C GLU A 422 -22.03 9.52 21.68
N LYS A 423 -21.93 10.23 22.80
CA LYS A 423 -21.49 9.64 24.08
C LYS A 423 -22.52 8.65 24.61
N GLY A 424 -22.01 7.61 25.28
CA GLY A 424 -22.80 6.58 25.95
C GLY A 424 -23.12 5.36 25.06
N PRO A 425 -23.71 4.31 25.64
CA PRO A 425 -24.06 3.12 24.89
C PRO A 425 -25.16 3.42 23.88
N LEU A 426 -24.98 2.90 22.66
CA LEU A 426 -26.02 2.87 21.63
C LEU A 426 -26.65 1.48 21.65
N LEU A 427 -27.94 1.42 21.97
CA LEU A 427 -28.66 0.18 22.13
C LEU A 427 -29.53 -0.10 20.90
N ASP A 428 -29.69 -1.37 20.58
CA ASP A 428 -30.67 -1.85 19.62
C ASP A 428 -32.07 -1.96 20.23
N ALA A 429 -33.05 -2.37 19.43
CA ALA A 429 -34.44 -2.51 19.88
C ALA A 429 -34.63 -3.53 21.03
N ASP A 430 -33.67 -4.44 21.23
CA ASP A 430 -33.69 -5.45 22.30
C ASP A 430 -32.91 -5.00 23.55
N GLY A 431 -32.41 -3.75 23.55
CA GLY A 431 -31.61 -3.20 24.65
C GLY A 431 -30.15 -3.66 24.66
N LYS A 432 -29.66 -4.33 23.61
CA LYS A 432 -28.25 -4.75 23.51
C LYS A 432 -27.41 -3.68 22.83
N SER A 433 -26.16 -3.54 23.25
CA SER A 433 -25.24 -2.56 22.66
C SER A 433 -24.82 -2.93 21.25
N TRP A 434 -24.80 -1.94 20.36
CA TRP A 434 -24.18 -2.07 19.04
C TRP A 434 -22.65 -2.22 19.14
N PRO A 435 -22.00 -2.91 18.16
CA PRO A 435 -20.56 -3.00 18.10
C PRO A 435 -19.96 -1.68 17.58
N LEU A 436 -19.35 -0.90 18.45
CA LEU A 436 -18.80 0.43 18.12
C LEU A 436 -17.28 0.38 17.88
N ASP A 437 -16.79 1.12 16.89
CA ASP A 437 -15.34 1.33 16.67
C ASP A 437 -14.79 2.34 17.70
N GLY A 438 -13.94 1.85 18.60
CA GLY A 438 -13.30 2.67 19.64
C GLY A 438 -12.45 3.83 19.11
N ARG A 439 -11.99 3.80 17.85
CA ARG A 439 -11.22 4.90 17.25
C ARG A 439 -12.05 6.17 17.09
N THR A 440 -13.34 6.03 16.80
CA THR A 440 -14.25 7.16 16.62
C THR A 440 -14.80 7.66 17.96
N LEU A 441 -15.03 6.75 18.91
CA LEU A 441 -15.56 7.08 20.24
C LEU A 441 -14.68 8.05 21.05
N ARG A 442 -13.37 8.13 20.76
CA ARG A 442 -12.48 9.11 21.41
C ARG A 442 -12.86 10.58 21.13
N TYR A 443 -13.67 10.82 20.10
CA TYR A 443 -14.18 12.15 19.75
C TYR A 443 -15.67 12.30 20.07
N ALA A 444 -16.29 11.31 20.73
CA ALA A 444 -17.72 11.35 20.99
C ALA A 444 -18.10 12.53 21.89
N VAL A 445 -19.22 13.17 21.56
CA VAL A 445 -19.81 14.29 22.30
C VAL A 445 -21.30 14.03 22.53
N SER A 446 -22.00 14.87 23.30
CA SER A 446 -23.44 14.74 23.50
C SER A 446 -24.23 14.99 22.21
N ALA A 447 -25.46 14.50 22.11
CA ALA A 447 -26.34 14.79 20.98
C ALA A 447 -26.53 16.30 20.76
N ASP A 448 -26.63 17.07 21.84
CA ASP A 448 -26.81 18.52 21.77
C ASP A 448 -25.59 19.23 21.17
N GLU A 449 -24.39 18.79 21.55
CA GLU A 449 -23.14 19.27 20.95
C GLU A 449 -23.07 18.92 19.45
N ILE A 450 -23.47 17.71 19.03
CA ILE A 450 -23.51 17.34 17.61
C ILE A 450 -24.45 18.26 16.83
N VAL A 451 -25.64 18.52 17.37
CA VAL A 451 -26.66 19.36 16.74
C VAL A 451 -26.22 20.83 16.71
N ASP A 452 -25.54 21.33 17.74
CA ASP A 452 -24.93 22.66 17.76
C ASP A 452 -23.83 22.82 16.71
N LEU A 453 -23.00 21.79 16.49
CA LEU A 453 -22.02 21.78 15.41
C LEU A 453 -22.69 21.77 14.02
N ALA A 454 -23.80 21.04 13.86
CA ALA A 454 -24.57 21.07 12.61
C ALA A 454 -25.18 22.46 12.34
N ARG A 455 -25.76 23.10 13.36
CA ARG A 455 -26.27 24.47 13.26
C ARG A 455 -25.16 25.45 12.89
N PHE A 456 -23.97 25.29 13.48
CA PHE A 456 -22.82 26.10 13.13
C PHE A 456 -22.42 25.95 11.65
N CYS A 457 -22.46 24.73 11.09
CA CYS A 457 -22.25 24.53 9.66
C CYS A 457 -23.30 25.27 8.82
N GLU A 458 -24.57 25.21 9.22
CA GLU A 458 -25.69 25.90 8.55
C GLU A 458 -25.50 27.43 8.54
N GLU A 459 -25.21 28.02 9.70
CA GLU A 459 -24.96 29.46 9.87
C GLU A 459 -23.81 29.96 8.98
N ASN A 460 -22.85 29.09 8.66
CA ASN A 460 -21.67 29.41 7.86
C ASN A 460 -21.75 28.88 6.42
N ASN A 461 -22.92 28.41 5.97
CA ASN A 461 -23.13 27.83 4.64
C ASN A 461 -22.08 26.77 4.28
N PHE A 462 -21.77 25.90 5.23
CA PHE A 462 -20.73 24.88 5.13
C PHE A 462 -21.33 23.49 4.91
N PRO A 463 -21.46 23.01 3.66
CA PRO A 463 -22.14 21.74 3.38
C PRO A 463 -21.32 20.54 3.87
N VAL A 464 -22.00 19.60 4.54
CA VAL A 464 -21.42 18.44 5.20
C VAL A 464 -22.21 17.16 4.91
N LEU A 465 -21.49 16.09 4.62
CA LEU A 465 -21.96 14.71 4.71
C LEU A 465 -21.49 14.07 6.02
N TYR A 466 -22.41 13.55 6.84
CA TYR A 466 -22.08 13.04 8.18
C TYR A 466 -21.82 11.54 8.16
N ILE A 467 -20.65 11.09 8.64
CA ILE A 467 -20.38 9.66 8.88
C ILE A 467 -20.98 9.28 10.22
N VAL A 468 -21.91 8.33 10.20
CA VAL A 468 -22.75 7.95 11.35
C VAL A 468 -22.74 6.45 11.63
N GLY A 469 -21.84 5.69 11.00
CA GLY A 469 -21.69 4.27 11.29
C GLY A 469 -20.49 3.64 10.61
N HIS A 470 -20.12 2.46 11.10
CA HIS A 470 -19.07 1.61 10.53
C HIS A 470 -19.29 0.15 10.94
N GLY A 471 -19.11 -0.81 10.04
CA GLY A 471 -19.06 -2.23 10.38
C GLY A 471 -20.34 -2.79 11.01
N CYS A 472 -21.51 -2.34 10.52
CA CYS A 472 -22.84 -2.62 11.06
C CYS A 472 -23.09 -2.05 12.48
N GLY A 473 -22.39 -0.98 12.87
CA GLY A 473 -22.61 -0.25 14.11
C GLY A 473 -22.94 1.22 13.87
N PRO A 474 -24.08 1.75 14.37
CA PRO A 474 -24.38 3.19 14.32
C PRO A 474 -23.52 3.96 15.33
N TYR A 475 -23.17 5.21 15.02
CA TYR A 475 -22.44 6.12 15.91
C TYR A 475 -23.33 7.17 16.58
N ILE A 476 -24.56 7.38 16.10
CA ILE A 476 -25.52 8.31 16.68
C ILE A 476 -26.92 7.70 16.65
N ARG A 477 -27.81 8.20 17.51
CA ARG A 477 -29.24 7.81 17.54
C ARG A 477 -30.01 8.40 16.36
N LEU A 478 -31.10 7.75 15.95
CA LEU A 478 -32.01 8.28 14.91
C LEU A 478 -32.63 9.62 15.30
N GLN A 479 -32.88 9.84 16.59
CA GLN A 479 -33.35 11.14 17.09
C GLN A 479 -32.30 12.24 16.84
N THR A 480 -31.02 11.92 17.02
CA THR A 480 -29.92 12.85 16.73
C THR A 480 -29.81 13.13 15.22
N VAL A 481 -30.01 12.12 14.37
CA VAL A 481 -30.09 12.26 12.90
C VAL A 481 -31.18 13.26 12.51
N GLU A 482 -32.40 13.11 13.03
CA GLU A 482 -33.51 14.02 12.72
C GLU A 482 -33.23 15.45 13.21
N ARG A 483 -32.64 15.59 14.39
CA ARG A 483 -32.25 16.91 14.92
C ARG A 483 -31.18 17.60 14.07
N ILE A 484 -30.23 16.86 13.50
CA ILE A 484 -29.25 17.40 12.53
C ILE A 484 -29.98 17.90 11.27
N LEU A 485 -30.90 17.10 10.72
CA LEU A 485 -31.69 17.47 9.54
C LEU A 485 -32.51 18.74 9.76
N GLN A 486 -33.06 18.93 10.97
CA GLN A 486 -33.80 20.12 11.35
C GLN A 486 -32.89 21.35 11.56
N ALA A 487 -31.72 21.15 12.19
CA ALA A 487 -30.79 22.23 12.50
C ALA A 487 -29.99 22.73 11.28
N ALA A 488 -29.79 21.87 10.27
CA ALA A 488 -28.97 22.15 9.11
C ALA A 488 -29.67 21.77 7.78
N PRO A 489 -30.85 22.34 7.49
CA PRO A 489 -31.65 21.92 6.34
C PRO A 489 -30.99 22.21 4.99
N LYS A 490 -30.08 23.18 4.87
CA LYS A 490 -29.38 23.49 3.60
C LYS A 490 -28.03 22.80 3.50
N THR A 491 -27.29 22.76 4.61
CA THR A 491 -25.90 22.32 4.64
C THR A 491 -25.73 20.84 5.00
N CYS A 492 -26.71 20.19 5.64
CA CYS A 492 -26.69 18.73 5.74
C CYS A 492 -26.98 18.13 4.35
N LEU A 493 -25.97 17.54 3.74
CA LEU A 493 -26.09 16.79 2.48
C LEU A 493 -26.68 15.40 2.71
N GLY A 494 -26.52 14.87 3.91
CA GLY A 494 -27.04 13.58 4.35
C GLY A 494 -26.05 12.82 5.21
N PHE A 495 -26.13 11.50 5.17
CA PHE A 495 -25.44 10.61 6.08
C PHE A 495 -24.74 9.47 5.36
N MET A 496 -23.70 8.93 5.99
CA MET A 496 -22.86 7.88 5.44
C MET A 496 -22.54 6.81 6.48
N THR A 497 -22.49 5.56 6.02
CA THR A 497 -21.93 4.41 6.76
C THR A 497 -20.88 3.70 5.89
N SER A 498 -20.01 2.91 6.51
CA SER A 498 -18.92 2.22 5.79
C SER A 498 -18.66 0.80 6.29
N GLU A 499 -18.19 -0.06 5.40
CA GLU A 499 -17.72 -1.43 5.69
C GLU A 499 -18.76 -2.36 6.35
N ASN A 500 -20.02 -2.36 5.92
CA ASN A 500 -21.09 -3.23 6.45
C ASN A 500 -20.97 -4.67 5.93
N THR A 501 -19.85 -5.30 6.27
CA THR A 501 -19.35 -6.57 5.72
C THR A 501 -19.67 -7.79 6.59
N ARG A 502 -20.51 -7.64 7.63
CA ARG A 502 -20.97 -8.75 8.46
C ARG A 502 -22.15 -9.44 7.77
N TRP A 503 -21.88 -10.40 6.88
CA TRP A 503 -22.89 -11.14 6.10
C TRP A 503 -23.69 -12.13 6.96
N ASP A 504 -24.31 -11.64 8.03
CA ASP A 504 -25.07 -12.39 9.02
C ASP A 504 -26.28 -11.56 9.51
N GLU A 505 -26.99 -12.06 10.51
CA GLU A 505 -28.18 -11.40 11.09
C GLU A 505 -27.92 -9.97 11.57
N SER A 506 -26.67 -9.61 11.92
CA SER A 506 -26.33 -8.25 12.36
C SER A 506 -26.46 -7.23 11.24
N LEU A 507 -26.19 -7.59 9.99
CA LEU A 507 -26.43 -6.71 8.85
C LEU A 507 -27.93 -6.50 8.64
N THR A 508 -28.74 -7.57 8.62
CA THR A 508 -30.19 -7.46 8.50
C THR A 508 -30.76 -6.56 9.59
N LYS A 509 -30.32 -6.76 10.85
CA LYS A 509 -30.73 -5.95 12.00
C LYS A 509 -30.34 -4.48 11.82
N TYR A 510 -29.10 -4.22 11.42
CA TYR A 510 -28.59 -2.85 11.20
C TYR A 510 -29.36 -2.13 10.09
N LEU A 511 -29.61 -2.79 8.96
CA LEU A 511 -30.37 -2.21 7.85
C LEU A 511 -31.82 -1.90 8.28
N LYS A 512 -32.50 -2.81 8.99
CA LYS A 512 -33.89 -2.61 9.43
C LYS A 512 -34.05 -1.58 10.54
N GLN A 513 -33.17 -1.61 11.54
CA GLN A 513 -33.33 -0.79 12.75
C GLN A 513 -32.63 0.57 12.66
N CYS A 514 -31.62 0.72 11.80
CA CYS A 514 -30.85 1.96 11.67
C CYS A 514 -30.98 2.56 10.28
N TRP A 515 -30.66 1.81 9.23
CA TRP A 515 -30.45 2.43 7.91
C TRP A 515 -31.73 2.75 7.14
N ALA A 516 -32.71 1.85 7.09
CA ALA A 516 -34.01 2.12 6.48
C ALA A 516 -34.76 3.29 7.16
N PRO A 517 -34.86 3.34 8.51
CA PRO A 517 -35.43 4.51 9.20
C PRO A 517 -34.65 5.81 8.95
N LEU A 518 -33.32 5.75 8.83
CA LEU A 518 -32.53 6.91 8.46
C LEU A 518 -32.85 7.40 7.05
N MET A 519 -33.04 6.49 6.09
CA MET A 519 -33.45 6.84 4.73
C MET A 519 -34.86 7.46 4.70
N ASP A 520 -35.76 7.02 5.57
CA ASP A 520 -37.08 7.63 5.74
C ASP A 520 -36.98 9.09 6.21
N LEU A 521 -36.10 9.36 7.18
CA LEU A 521 -35.81 10.73 7.62
C LEU A 521 -35.19 11.55 6.47
N CYS A 522 -34.30 10.96 5.68
CA CYS A 522 -33.70 11.63 4.53
C CYS A 522 -34.74 12.02 3.46
N LEU A 523 -35.70 11.13 3.16
CA LEU A 523 -36.82 11.40 2.26
C LEU A 523 -37.69 12.54 2.80
N LYS A 524 -38.06 12.47 4.09
CA LYS A 524 -38.90 13.47 4.77
C LYS A 524 -38.26 14.87 4.77
N HIS A 525 -36.94 14.97 4.92
CA HIS A 525 -36.21 16.23 5.10
C HIS A 525 -35.49 16.70 3.82
N GLY A 526 -36.19 16.69 2.68
CA GLY A 526 -35.67 17.28 1.44
C GLY A 526 -34.72 16.36 0.67
N LYS A 527 -34.98 15.05 0.69
CA LYS A 527 -34.27 14.03 -0.10
C LYS A 527 -32.75 14.05 0.11
N LYS A 528 -32.32 14.11 1.38
CA LYS A 528 -30.90 14.01 1.75
C LYS A 528 -30.31 12.67 1.34
N LYS A 529 -29.00 12.60 1.14
CA LYS A 529 -28.35 11.40 0.63
C LYS A 529 -27.98 10.43 1.75
N ALA A 530 -28.27 9.16 1.55
CA ALA A 530 -27.85 8.04 2.39
C ALA A 530 -26.78 7.25 1.64
N VAL A 531 -25.52 7.57 1.92
CA VAL A 531 -24.37 7.02 1.21
C VAL A 531 -23.86 5.77 1.92
N MET A 532 -23.86 4.64 1.23
CA MET A 532 -23.37 3.37 1.78
C MET A 532 -22.04 3.03 1.11
N VAL A 533 -20.95 3.06 1.90
CA VAL A 533 -19.59 2.86 1.40
C VAL A 533 -19.14 1.44 1.69
N GLU A 534 -19.37 0.55 0.74
CA GLU A 534 -19.23 -0.89 0.99
C GLU A 534 -17.97 -1.49 0.36
N LYS A 535 -17.58 -2.69 0.83
CA LYS A 535 -16.39 -3.45 0.38
C LYS A 535 -16.78 -4.77 -0.27
N VAL A 536 -15.84 -5.43 -0.94
CA VAL A 536 -15.96 -6.85 -1.35
C VAL A 536 -17.21 -7.15 -2.20
N ALA A 537 -17.30 -6.54 -3.39
CA ALA A 537 -18.38 -6.78 -4.36
C ALA A 537 -19.82 -6.64 -3.83
N TRP A 538 -20.02 -5.93 -2.70
CA TRP A 538 -21.29 -5.81 -2.00
C TRP A 538 -22.44 -5.41 -2.91
N TRP A 539 -22.23 -4.43 -3.79
CA TRP A 539 -23.25 -3.95 -4.72
C TRP A 539 -23.57 -4.92 -5.86
N ALA A 540 -22.71 -5.90 -6.12
CA ALA A 540 -22.98 -6.98 -7.06
C ALA A 540 -23.74 -8.14 -6.41
N THR A 541 -23.61 -8.32 -5.09
CA THR A 541 -24.15 -9.49 -4.37
C THR A 541 -25.42 -9.18 -3.57
N VAL A 542 -25.53 -8.02 -2.94
CA VAL A 542 -26.71 -7.64 -2.14
C VAL A 542 -28.02 -7.66 -2.94
N PRO A 543 -28.08 -7.20 -4.20
CA PRO A 543 -29.32 -7.30 -4.99
C PRO A 543 -29.80 -8.74 -5.21
N ALA A 544 -28.93 -9.74 -5.12
CA ALA A 544 -29.31 -11.15 -5.23
C ALA A 544 -29.91 -11.72 -3.94
N HIS A 545 -29.74 -11.05 -2.79
CA HIS A 545 -30.33 -11.46 -1.52
C HIS A 545 -31.73 -10.85 -1.36
N LYS A 546 -32.78 -11.67 -1.54
CA LYS A 546 -34.18 -11.21 -1.60
C LYS A 546 -34.56 -10.26 -0.46
N GLU A 547 -34.23 -10.59 0.78
CA GLU A 547 -34.60 -9.76 1.93
C GLU A 547 -33.96 -8.36 1.88
N TRP A 548 -32.69 -8.27 1.47
CA TRP A 548 -31.97 -6.99 1.42
C TRP A 548 -32.33 -6.22 0.16
N HIS A 549 -32.59 -6.93 -0.93
CA HIS A 549 -33.16 -6.36 -2.14
C HIS A 549 -34.49 -5.66 -1.84
N ASP A 550 -35.43 -6.37 -1.23
CA ASP A 550 -36.76 -5.82 -0.93
C ASP A 550 -36.69 -4.69 0.11
N LEU A 551 -35.65 -4.67 0.95
CA LEU A 551 -35.43 -3.58 1.90
C LEU A 551 -34.86 -2.33 1.23
N LEU A 552 -33.86 -2.46 0.37
CA LEU A 552 -33.08 -1.32 -0.18
C LEU A 552 -33.57 -0.86 -1.55
N PHE A 553 -34.05 -1.78 -2.39
CA PHE A 553 -34.38 -1.55 -3.81
C PHE A 553 -35.88 -1.73 -4.11
N ASN A 554 -36.75 -1.40 -3.15
CA ASN A 554 -38.22 -1.41 -3.30
C ASN A 554 -38.78 -0.16 -4.01
N GLY A 555 -37.94 0.62 -4.69
CA GLY A 555 -38.32 1.87 -5.37
C GLY A 555 -38.45 3.09 -4.46
N LYS A 556 -38.75 2.94 -3.16
CA LYS A 556 -38.91 4.06 -2.21
C LYS A 556 -37.63 4.87 -2.04
N TYR A 557 -36.49 4.20 -1.96
CA TYR A 557 -35.20 4.82 -1.61
C TYR A 557 -34.38 5.29 -2.81
N ARG A 558 -34.90 5.13 -4.03
CA ARG A 558 -34.19 5.41 -5.30
C ARG A 558 -33.54 6.80 -5.34
N GLU A 559 -34.22 7.82 -4.80
CA GLU A 559 -33.76 9.22 -4.82
C GLU A 559 -32.73 9.55 -3.71
N VAL A 560 -32.61 8.73 -2.67
CA VAL A 560 -31.80 9.01 -1.47
C VAL A 560 -30.64 8.04 -1.28
N LEU A 561 -30.79 6.77 -1.66
CA LEU A 561 -29.73 5.77 -1.56
C LEU A 561 -28.64 6.06 -2.59
N VAL A 562 -27.41 6.20 -2.12
CA VAL A 562 -26.24 6.43 -2.98
C VAL A 562 -25.25 5.29 -2.78
N PRO A 563 -25.16 4.35 -3.75
CA PRO A 563 -24.15 3.30 -3.72
C PRO A 563 -22.73 3.88 -3.81
N SER A 564 -21.89 3.52 -2.84
CA SER A 564 -20.49 3.95 -2.75
C SER A 564 -19.58 2.78 -2.40
N VAL A 565 -18.27 3.00 -2.44
CA VAL A 565 -17.29 1.92 -2.23
C VAL A 565 -16.08 2.37 -1.47
N GLU A 566 -15.56 1.45 -0.67
CA GLU A 566 -14.20 1.52 -0.18
C GLU A 566 -13.39 0.41 -0.84
N ASP A 567 -12.76 0.74 -1.96
CA ASP A 567 -11.93 -0.23 -2.69
C ASP A 567 -10.56 -0.48 -2.03
N SER A 568 -10.36 0.01 -0.81
CA SER A 568 -9.22 -0.38 0.00
C SER A 568 -9.26 -1.90 0.21
N ASN A 569 -8.34 -2.60 -0.47
CA ASN A 569 -8.26 -4.07 -0.46
C ASN A 569 -9.41 -4.80 -1.23
N SER A 570 -10.13 -4.12 -2.12
CA SER A 570 -11.08 -4.78 -3.04
C SER A 570 -10.31 -5.54 -4.13
N ARG A 571 -10.53 -6.86 -4.23
CA ARG A 571 -9.93 -7.70 -5.28
C ARG A 571 -10.71 -7.71 -6.60
N SER A 572 -11.76 -6.90 -6.70
CA SER A 572 -12.68 -6.89 -7.84
C SER A 572 -13.28 -5.50 -8.08
N PRO A 573 -12.45 -4.47 -8.32
CA PRO A 573 -12.93 -3.11 -8.58
C PRO A 573 -13.89 -3.05 -9.77
N GLU A 574 -13.72 -3.91 -10.76
CA GLU A 574 -14.61 -4.05 -11.92
C GLU A 574 -16.00 -4.56 -11.52
N LEU A 575 -16.09 -5.56 -10.63
CA LEU A 575 -17.37 -6.05 -10.11
C LEU A 575 -18.07 -4.99 -9.25
N ASN A 576 -17.29 -4.27 -8.44
CA ASN A 576 -17.80 -3.15 -7.65
C ASN A 576 -18.37 -2.03 -8.54
N LEU A 577 -17.65 -1.67 -9.60
CA LEU A 577 -18.13 -0.71 -10.60
C LEU A 577 -19.39 -1.23 -11.30
N ALA A 578 -19.37 -2.47 -11.81
CA ALA A 578 -20.49 -3.09 -12.50
C ALA A 578 -21.75 -3.16 -11.62
N GLY A 579 -21.62 -3.50 -10.32
CA GLY A 579 -22.74 -3.51 -9.39
C GLY A 579 -23.39 -2.14 -9.23
N ARG A 580 -22.60 -1.08 -8.99
CA ARG A 580 -23.13 0.29 -8.83
C ARG A 580 -23.73 0.85 -10.13
N VAL A 581 -23.04 0.66 -11.25
CA VAL A 581 -23.51 1.11 -12.57
C VAL A 581 -24.76 0.33 -12.97
N GLY A 582 -24.82 -0.97 -12.69
CA GLY A 582 -25.99 -1.81 -12.94
C GLY A 582 -27.21 -1.35 -12.16
N LEU A 583 -27.05 -1.01 -10.88
CA LEU A 583 -28.14 -0.44 -10.06
C LEU A 583 -28.64 0.91 -10.59
N TRP A 584 -27.74 1.73 -11.12
CA TRP A 584 -28.11 2.99 -11.75
C TRP A 584 -28.84 2.79 -13.08
N LEU A 585 -28.29 1.96 -13.97
CA LEU A 585 -28.89 1.66 -15.28
C LEU A 585 -30.25 0.94 -15.18
N SER A 586 -30.46 0.13 -14.14
CA SER A 586 -31.76 -0.50 -13.88
C SER A 586 -32.80 0.46 -13.31
N GLY A 587 -32.39 1.66 -12.88
CA GLY A 587 -33.25 2.62 -12.19
C GLY A 587 -33.55 2.25 -10.73
N ALA A 588 -32.79 1.34 -10.12
CA ALA A 588 -32.89 1.03 -8.69
C ALA A 588 -32.40 2.19 -7.82
N VAL A 589 -31.46 2.99 -8.33
CA VAL A 589 -31.00 4.26 -7.74
C VAL A 589 -30.88 5.35 -8.80
N ASP A 590 -31.09 6.61 -8.43
CA ASP A 590 -30.94 7.74 -9.38
C ASP A 590 -29.49 8.21 -9.56
N THR A 591 -28.63 7.90 -8.59
CA THR A 591 -27.21 8.27 -8.63
C THR A 591 -26.38 7.29 -7.81
N TRP A 592 -25.08 7.33 -8.02
CA TRP A 592 -24.08 6.60 -7.27
C TRP A 592 -22.82 7.46 -7.14
N SER A 593 -21.95 7.11 -6.19
CA SER A 593 -20.71 7.85 -5.96
C SER A 593 -19.50 7.14 -6.55
N ALA A 594 -18.61 7.90 -7.16
CA ALA A 594 -17.22 7.50 -7.32
C ALA A 594 -16.47 7.87 -6.05
N ARG A 595 -15.43 7.12 -5.70
CA ARG A 595 -14.58 7.47 -4.57
C ARG A 595 -13.13 7.39 -5.00
N LEU A 596 -12.40 8.45 -4.72
CA LEU A 596 -10.95 8.47 -4.86
C LEU A 596 -10.35 8.39 -3.46
N ILE A 597 -9.75 7.26 -3.18
CA ILE A 597 -8.99 7.05 -1.96
C ILE A 597 -7.58 6.68 -2.37
N ASP A 598 -6.60 7.19 -1.63
CA ASP A 598 -5.19 6.91 -1.90
C ASP A 598 -4.98 5.40 -2.03
N ASP A 599 -5.71 4.61 -1.23
CA ASP A 599 -5.55 3.17 -1.15
C ASP A 599 -6.20 2.31 -2.24
N LEU A 600 -6.80 2.94 -3.24
CA LEU A 600 -7.44 2.28 -4.38
C LEU A 600 -6.43 1.50 -5.27
N PHE A 601 -5.18 1.98 -5.36
CA PHE A 601 -4.21 1.46 -6.33
C PHE A 601 -3.11 0.60 -5.71
N CYS A 602 -3.33 0.06 -4.51
CA CYS A 602 -2.39 -0.90 -3.95
C CYS A 602 -2.62 -2.27 -4.59
N PHE A 603 -1.63 -2.72 -5.35
CA PHE A 603 -1.61 -4.04 -5.97
C PHE A 603 -1.37 -5.14 -4.93
N ASN A 604 -0.55 -4.86 -3.91
CA ASN A 604 -0.26 -5.84 -2.86
C ASN A 604 0.12 -5.24 -1.49
N ARG A 605 -0.78 -5.31 -0.51
CA ARG A 605 -0.55 -4.85 0.88
C ARG A 605 0.56 -5.61 1.63
N PHE A 606 0.97 -6.79 1.18
CA PHE A 606 2.10 -7.55 1.73
C PHE A 606 3.46 -6.97 1.30
N TRP A 607 3.47 -6.23 0.19
CA TRP A 607 4.68 -5.63 -0.39
C TRP A 607 4.67 -4.10 -0.37
N GLU A 608 3.53 -3.43 -0.36
CA GLU A 608 3.50 -1.97 -0.31
C GLU A 608 2.51 -1.48 0.74
N TYR A 609 2.95 -0.49 1.51
CA TYR A 609 2.05 0.34 2.31
C TYR A 609 2.02 1.74 1.70
N GLY A 610 1.50 1.86 0.49
CA GLY A 610 1.61 3.06 -0.33
C GLY A 610 0.97 2.84 -1.69
N TYR A 611 0.81 3.92 -2.46
CA TYR A 611 -0.01 3.87 -3.67
C TYR A 611 0.52 4.82 -4.74
N PRO A 612 0.45 4.45 -6.03
CA PRO A 612 0.78 5.33 -7.12
C PRO A 612 -0.24 6.46 -7.21
N MET A 613 0.15 7.68 -6.79
CA MET A 613 -0.73 8.86 -6.83
C MET A 613 -0.52 9.72 -8.09
N HIS A 614 0.00 9.15 -9.18
CA HIS A 614 0.12 9.89 -10.43
C HIS A 614 -1.25 10.41 -10.86
N GLY A 615 -1.34 11.55 -11.55
CA GLY A 615 -2.64 12.10 -11.97
C GLY A 615 -3.41 11.21 -12.96
N HIS A 616 -2.77 10.19 -13.55
CA HIS A 616 -3.34 9.41 -14.64
C HIS A 616 -4.40 8.38 -14.21
N PRO A 617 -4.23 7.57 -13.14
CA PRO A 617 -5.26 6.64 -12.70
C PRO A 617 -6.47 7.41 -12.15
N PHE A 618 -6.22 8.49 -11.40
CA PHE A 618 -7.29 9.40 -10.93
C PHE A 618 -8.10 9.99 -12.07
N LEU A 619 -7.44 10.52 -13.11
CA LEU A 619 -8.11 11.08 -14.28
C LEU A 619 -8.97 10.00 -14.97
N ARG A 620 -8.45 8.78 -15.14
CA ARG A 620 -9.19 7.67 -15.75
C ARG A 620 -10.42 7.29 -14.93
N VAL A 621 -10.28 7.14 -13.62
CA VAL A 621 -11.39 6.80 -12.71
C VAL A 621 -12.46 7.89 -12.75
N LEU A 622 -12.07 9.17 -12.62
CA LEU A 622 -13.02 10.28 -12.68
C LEU A 622 -13.76 10.31 -14.03
N VAL A 623 -13.05 10.30 -15.15
CA VAL A 623 -13.66 10.34 -16.48
C VAL A 623 -14.60 9.16 -16.70
N ALA A 624 -14.17 7.93 -16.37
CA ALA A 624 -14.98 6.74 -16.55
C ALA A 624 -16.24 6.77 -15.67
N HIS A 625 -16.10 7.09 -14.38
CA HIS A 625 -17.22 7.07 -13.45
C HIS A 625 -18.21 8.21 -13.73
N THR A 626 -17.74 9.42 -14.02
CA THR A 626 -18.61 10.54 -14.43
C THR A 626 -19.37 10.22 -15.72
N SER A 627 -18.70 9.59 -16.71
CA SER A 627 -19.35 9.19 -17.96
C SER A 627 -20.46 8.16 -17.75
N LEU A 628 -20.30 7.31 -16.72
CA LEU A 628 -21.24 6.28 -16.27
C LEU A 628 -22.23 6.76 -15.19
N GLY A 629 -22.45 8.08 -15.08
CA GLY A 629 -23.55 8.63 -14.29
C GLY A 629 -23.24 8.90 -12.81
N ALA A 630 -22.00 8.74 -12.35
CA ALA A 630 -21.64 9.16 -11.00
C ALA A 630 -21.79 10.67 -10.85
N SER A 631 -22.49 11.12 -9.80
CA SER A 631 -22.69 12.55 -9.52
C SER A 631 -22.17 12.98 -8.14
N PHE A 632 -21.54 12.07 -7.40
CA PHE A 632 -21.01 12.28 -6.06
C PHE A 632 -19.57 11.73 -6.02
N PHE A 633 -18.61 12.52 -5.53
CA PHE A 633 -17.17 12.25 -5.61
C PHE A 633 -16.46 12.43 -4.28
#